data_AF-A0A2T2P298-F1
#
_entry.id   AF-A0A2T2P298-F1
#
_cell.length_a   1.000
_cell.length_b   1.000
_cell.length_c   1.000
_cell.angle_alpha   90.00
_cell.angle_beta   90.00
_cell.angle_gamma   90.00
#
_symmetry.space_group_name_H-M   'P 1'
#
loop_
_entity.id
_entity.type
_entity.pdbx_description
1 polymer ?
#
loop_
_entity_poly.entity_id
_entity_poly.type
_entity_poly.pdbx_seq_one_letter_code
_entity_poly.pdbx_strand_id
1 'polypeptide(L)'
;MPKVTVFDIKELYKTYGEHDFFNSPKFNHYTRNLRTGSVLAQNHHCKTCGSALQMECFLKGHYFYCAEWVTGPGGESYRCGQRFSKHSGGCGTHKRCHGPSLNALLIKWESGQGEVTIEMFDDPQAVSAEETAVQRQEKKKQFFDAVNGKWNPEAIRIAKKQAHEYHKNMKELMENETPGKNKKGGKSGQNGTFRTVTDLPVPKMFVDGKQFENPFITKTNMDNLTFVPDEMKSYRCGRSFWKGK
;
A
#
# COMPACT_ATOMS: atom_id res chain seq x y z
N MET A 1 21.29 29.32 -16.95
CA MET A 1 20.02 28.62 -17.19
C MET A 1 20.17 27.21 -16.62
N PRO A 2 19.31 26.76 -15.70
CA PRO A 2 19.35 25.38 -15.22
C PRO A 2 19.17 24.43 -16.39
N LYS A 3 20.00 23.39 -16.47
CA LYS A 3 19.87 22.34 -17.49
C LYS A 3 18.55 21.63 -17.21
N VAL A 4 17.60 21.73 -18.13
CA VAL A 4 16.42 20.85 -18.12
C VAL A 4 16.93 19.43 -18.24
N THR A 5 16.85 18.67 -17.15
CA THR A 5 17.24 17.26 -17.12
C THR A 5 16.20 16.49 -17.91
N VAL A 6 16.61 15.96 -19.06
CA VAL A 6 15.77 15.08 -19.89
C VAL A 6 15.37 13.89 -19.04
N PHE A 7 14.07 13.65 -18.89
CA PHE A 7 13.56 12.47 -18.19
C PHE A 7 14.06 11.19 -18.85
N ASP A 8 14.77 10.36 -18.07
CA ASP A 8 15.19 9.02 -18.46
C ASP A 8 14.34 7.98 -17.73
N ILE A 9 13.59 7.20 -18.51
CA ILE A 9 12.75 6.13 -17.99
C ILE A 9 13.54 5.05 -17.23
N LYS A 10 14.84 4.87 -17.56
CA LYS A 10 15.72 3.97 -16.81
C LYS A 10 15.95 4.44 -15.39
N GLU A 11 16.09 5.75 -15.18
CA GLU A 11 16.24 6.33 -13.83
C GLU A 11 14.98 6.12 -13.01
N LEU A 12 13.80 6.32 -13.60
CA LEU A 12 12.54 6.00 -12.93
C LEU A 12 12.48 4.52 -12.54
N TYR A 13 12.86 3.60 -13.43
CA TYR A 13 12.78 2.17 -13.15
C TYR A 13 13.75 1.66 -12.08
N LYS A 14 14.85 2.39 -11.81
CA LYS A 14 15.73 2.12 -10.66
C LYS A 14 15.01 2.25 -9.32
N THR A 15 13.95 3.06 -9.25
CA THR A 15 13.23 3.36 -7.99
C THR A 15 12.21 2.31 -7.56
N TYR A 16 12.00 1.24 -8.35
CA TYR A 16 10.91 0.28 -8.12
C TYR A 16 11.24 -0.81 -7.11
N GLY A 17 12.51 -1.02 -6.79
CA GLY A 17 12.97 -2.03 -5.86
C GLY A 17 14.49 -2.15 -5.85
N GLU A 18 15.02 -2.94 -4.93
CA GLU A 18 16.46 -2.98 -4.61
C GLU A 18 17.35 -3.54 -5.72
N HIS A 19 16.79 -4.30 -6.66
CA HIS A 19 17.57 -5.08 -7.61
C HIS A 19 17.73 -4.46 -9.00
N ASP A 20 17.14 -3.27 -9.24
CA ASP A 20 17.21 -2.58 -10.53
C ASP A 20 17.02 -3.52 -11.74
N PHE A 21 15.96 -4.34 -11.68
CA PHE A 21 15.79 -5.47 -12.60
C PHE A 21 15.77 -5.03 -14.07
N PHE A 22 15.31 -3.82 -14.36
CA PHE A 22 15.20 -3.31 -15.72
C PHE A 22 16.57 -3.01 -16.34
N ASN A 23 17.49 -2.44 -15.56
CA ASN A 23 18.82 -2.10 -16.05
C ASN A 23 19.82 -3.25 -15.91
N SER A 24 19.42 -4.34 -15.25
CA SER A 24 20.21 -5.56 -15.16
C SER A 24 20.42 -6.20 -16.55
N PRO A 25 21.61 -6.75 -16.84
CA PRO A 25 21.85 -7.53 -18.07
C PRO A 25 20.99 -8.80 -18.14
N LYS A 26 20.37 -9.22 -17.03
CA LYS A 26 19.46 -10.36 -16.93
C LYS A 26 17.99 -9.96 -17.07
N PHE A 27 17.68 -8.74 -17.51
CA PHE A 27 16.31 -8.28 -17.66
C PHE A 27 15.54 -9.17 -18.63
N ASN A 28 14.43 -9.75 -18.15
CA ASN A 28 13.50 -10.49 -18.99
C ASN A 28 12.37 -9.56 -19.44
N HIS A 29 12.20 -9.35 -20.75
CA HIS A 29 11.13 -8.48 -21.30
C HIS A 29 9.72 -8.97 -20.96
N TYR A 30 9.56 -10.24 -20.58
CA TYR A 30 8.30 -10.81 -20.11
C TYR A 30 8.05 -10.59 -18.61
N THR A 31 8.92 -9.86 -17.91
CA THR A 31 8.72 -9.44 -16.53
C THR A 31 7.37 -8.73 -16.39
N ARG A 32 6.46 -9.36 -15.63
CA ARG A 32 5.12 -8.90 -15.29
C ARG A 32 5.15 -7.77 -14.29
N ASN A 33 5.96 -7.90 -13.25
CA ASN A 33 6.07 -6.92 -12.18
C ASN A 33 7.53 -6.64 -11.91
N LEU A 34 7.93 -5.37 -12.10
CA LEU A 34 9.33 -4.97 -12.02
C LEU A 34 9.88 -5.01 -10.60
N ARG A 35 9.03 -4.81 -9.58
CA ARG A 35 9.45 -4.86 -8.17
C ARG A 35 9.79 -6.29 -7.74
N THR A 36 8.94 -7.24 -8.09
CA THR A 36 9.11 -8.64 -7.65
C THR A 36 9.91 -9.50 -8.62
N GLY A 37 10.21 -8.99 -9.82
CA GLY A 37 10.82 -9.77 -10.89
C GLY A 37 9.92 -10.88 -11.45
N SER A 38 8.64 -10.94 -11.04
CA SER A 38 7.72 -11.97 -11.52
C SER A 38 7.56 -11.90 -13.04
N VAL A 39 7.61 -13.04 -13.72
CA VAL A 39 7.52 -13.16 -15.18
C VAL A 39 6.13 -13.69 -15.57
N LEU A 40 5.59 -13.25 -16.71
CA LEU A 40 4.37 -13.83 -17.25
C LEU A 40 4.62 -15.24 -17.77
N ALA A 41 3.68 -16.14 -17.52
CA ALA A 41 3.73 -17.50 -18.05
C ALA A 41 3.56 -17.55 -19.59
N GLN A 42 2.89 -16.55 -20.18
CA GLN A 42 2.63 -16.48 -21.61
C GLN A 42 3.41 -15.34 -22.27
N ASN A 43 3.97 -15.66 -23.44
CA ASN A 43 4.62 -14.67 -24.31
C ASN A 43 3.55 -13.79 -24.96
N HIS A 44 3.67 -12.48 -24.75
CA HIS A 44 2.82 -11.49 -25.42
C HIS A 44 3.62 -10.77 -26.51
N HIS A 45 3.00 -10.59 -27.67
CA HIS A 45 3.52 -9.70 -28.71
C HIS A 45 3.32 -8.24 -28.30
N CYS A 46 4.24 -7.38 -28.72
CA CYS A 46 4.09 -5.95 -28.58
C CYS A 46 3.01 -5.46 -29.55
N LYS A 47 1.88 -4.95 -29.02
CA LYS A 47 0.78 -4.48 -29.87
C LYS A 47 1.15 -3.35 -30.82
N THR A 48 2.19 -2.57 -30.49
CA THR A 48 2.66 -1.47 -31.33
C THR A 48 3.63 -1.94 -32.42
N CYS A 49 4.54 -2.85 -32.10
CA CYS A 49 5.51 -3.36 -33.08
C CYS A 49 4.94 -4.50 -33.96
N GLY A 50 3.95 -5.25 -33.46
CA GLY A 50 3.48 -6.49 -34.07
C GLY A 50 4.42 -7.69 -33.88
N SER A 51 5.57 -7.51 -33.23
CA SER A 51 6.61 -8.52 -33.01
C SER A 51 6.67 -8.97 -31.54
N ALA A 52 7.56 -9.92 -31.24
CA ALA A 52 7.85 -10.34 -29.87
C ALA A 52 8.27 -9.13 -29.01
N LEU A 53 7.88 -9.12 -27.74
CA LEU A 53 8.20 -8.03 -26.82
C LEU A 53 9.71 -7.99 -26.50
N GLN A 54 10.33 -6.82 -26.66
CA GLN A 54 11.76 -6.57 -26.43
C GLN A 54 11.98 -5.36 -25.51
N MET A 55 13.20 -5.12 -25.03
CA MET A 55 13.52 -4.00 -24.11
C MET A 55 13.25 -2.65 -24.76
N GLU A 56 13.53 -2.55 -26.06
CA GLU A 56 13.27 -1.37 -26.87
C GLU A 56 11.79 -0.99 -26.85
N CYS A 57 10.87 -1.94 -26.65
CA CYS A 57 9.44 -1.64 -26.51
C CYS A 57 9.13 -0.85 -25.23
N PHE A 58 9.93 -1.00 -24.17
CA PHE A 58 9.78 -0.23 -22.94
C PHE A 58 10.47 1.13 -23.07
N LEU A 59 11.68 1.15 -23.66
CA LEU A 59 12.43 2.39 -23.89
C LEU A 59 11.70 3.34 -24.85
N LYS A 60 10.93 2.81 -25.80
CA LYS A 60 10.07 3.57 -26.72
C LYS A 60 8.66 3.82 -26.17
N GLY A 61 8.38 3.41 -24.92
CA GLY A 61 7.09 3.62 -24.27
C GLY A 61 5.89 2.88 -24.88
N HIS A 62 6.10 1.76 -25.58
CA HIS A 62 4.99 0.89 -26.00
C HIS A 62 4.37 0.15 -24.80
N TYR A 63 5.22 -0.17 -23.82
CA TYR A 63 4.88 -0.76 -22.54
C TYR A 63 5.55 0.01 -21.42
N PHE A 64 4.90 0.00 -20.26
CA PHE A 64 5.35 0.67 -19.07
C PHE A 64 5.20 -0.23 -17.85
N TYR A 65 5.90 0.12 -16.78
CA TYR A 65 5.61 -0.37 -15.43
C TYR A 65 4.85 0.70 -14.65
N CYS A 66 3.88 0.27 -13.85
CA CYS A 66 2.99 1.14 -13.10
C CYS A 66 3.76 1.94 -12.04
N ALA A 67 3.72 3.26 -12.15
CA ALA A 67 4.48 4.18 -11.31
C ALA A 67 3.80 4.56 -10.00
N GLU A 68 2.53 4.19 -9.81
CA GLU A 68 1.77 4.51 -8.61
C GLU A 68 2.42 3.92 -7.36
N TRP A 69 2.41 4.72 -6.28
CA TRP A 69 2.83 4.30 -4.95
C TRP A 69 1.73 3.48 -4.28
N VAL A 70 2.14 2.42 -3.59
CA VAL A 70 1.27 1.56 -2.80
C VAL A 70 1.91 1.27 -1.45
N THR A 71 1.08 1.16 -0.43
CA THR A 71 1.52 0.79 0.92
C THR A 71 1.53 -0.73 1.06
N GLY A 72 2.67 -1.29 1.42
CA GLY A 72 2.86 -2.69 1.75
C GLY A 72 2.26 -3.09 3.09
N PRO A 73 2.20 -4.40 3.39
CA PRO A 73 1.67 -4.91 4.66
C PRO A 73 2.42 -4.40 5.91
N GLY A 74 3.71 -4.06 5.81
CA GLY A 74 4.49 -3.47 6.92
C GLY A 74 4.37 -1.95 7.03
N GLY A 75 3.57 -1.33 6.16
CA GLY A 75 3.42 0.12 6.06
C GLY A 75 4.54 0.82 5.28
N GLU A 76 5.45 0.06 4.67
CA GLU A 76 6.42 0.59 3.72
C GLU A 76 5.72 1.05 2.43
N SER A 77 6.18 2.15 1.84
CA SER A 77 5.69 2.61 0.53
C SER A 77 6.60 2.10 -0.57
N TYR A 78 6.02 1.58 -1.65
CA TYR A 78 6.76 1.16 -2.83
C TYR A 78 5.94 1.39 -4.11
N ARG A 79 6.60 1.43 -5.26
CA ARG A 79 5.89 1.50 -6.55
C ARG A 79 5.24 0.18 -6.92
N CYS A 80 4.04 0.25 -7.48
CA CYS A 80 3.25 -0.91 -7.89
C CYS A 80 4.03 -1.87 -8.81
N GLY A 81 4.75 -1.34 -9.80
CA GLY A 81 5.62 -2.14 -10.66
C GLY A 81 4.93 -3.05 -11.66
N GLN A 82 3.59 -3.06 -11.71
CA GLN A 82 2.85 -3.93 -12.61
C GLN A 82 2.93 -3.42 -14.06
N ARG A 83 3.28 -4.30 -15.00
CA ARG A 83 3.38 -3.98 -16.43
C ARG A 83 2.02 -3.65 -17.03
N PHE A 84 1.98 -2.64 -17.89
CA PHE A 84 0.83 -2.31 -18.72
C PHE A 84 1.27 -1.83 -20.12
N SER A 85 0.36 -1.87 -21.10
CA SER A 85 0.64 -1.33 -22.44
C SER A 85 0.13 0.11 -22.55
N LYS A 86 0.73 0.92 -23.44
CA LYS A 86 0.26 2.30 -23.66
C LYS A 86 -1.20 2.40 -24.11
N HIS A 87 -1.70 1.33 -24.75
CA HIS A 87 -3.08 1.21 -25.23
C HIS A 87 -4.05 0.69 -24.16
N SER A 88 -3.56 0.29 -22.99
CA SER A 88 -4.40 -0.17 -21.89
C SER A 88 -4.91 1.00 -21.04
N GLY A 89 -5.97 0.75 -20.27
CA GLY A 89 -6.47 1.70 -19.29
C GLY A 89 -5.60 1.84 -18.03
N GLY A 90 -4.45 1.17 -17.95
CA GLY A 90 -3.59 1.10 -16.77
C GLY A 90 -3.17 -0.34 -16.44
N CYS A 91 -2.66 -0.57 -15.23
CA CYS A 91 -2.09 -1.87 -14.84
C CYS A 91 -3.10 -2.90 -14.33
N GLY A 92 -4.39 -2.65 -14.52
CA GLY A 92 -5.51 -3.44 -13.99
C GLY A 92 -5.95 -2.99 -12.60
N THR A 93 -5.00 -2.71 -11.71
CA THR A 93 -5.28 -2.17 -10.36
C THR A 93 -5.36 -0.64 -10.39
N HIS A 94 -4.38 0.00 -11.03
CA HIS A 94 -4.31 1.46 -11.12
C HIS A 94 -4.66 1.91 -12.52
N LYS A 95 -5.70 2.76 -12.60
CA LYS A 95 -6.16 3.35 -13.85
C LYS A 95 -5.28 4.52 -14.23
N ARG A 96 -5.11 4.71 -15.53
CA ARG A 96 -4.34 5.79 -16.15
C ARG A 96 -5.08 7.13 -16.15
N CYS A 97 -6.41 7.11 -16.18
CA CYS A 97 -7.26 8.28 -16.41
C CYS A 97 -7.99 8.81 -15.16
N HIS A 98 -7.70 8.28 -13.96
CA HIS A 98 -8.34 8.76 -12.74
C HIS A 98 -7.44 9.75 -12.02
N GLY A 99 -7.84 11.03 -11.99
CA GLY A 99 -7.18 12.08 -11.22
C GLY A 99 -5.71 12.34 -11.60
N PRO A 100 -4.90 12.87 -10.67
CA PRO A 100 -3.46 13.03 -10.86
C PRO A 100 -2.77 11.66 -10.77
N SER A 101 -2.87 10.86 -11.83
CA SER A 101 -2.22 9.56 -11.93
C SER A 101 -0.77 9.72 -12.41
N LEU A 102 0.17 9.05 -11.73
CA LEU A 102 1.56 8.97 -12.17
C LEU A 102 1.69 8.21 -13.50
N ASN A 103 0.79 7.26 -13.77
CA ASN A 103 0.77 6.58 -15.08
C ASN A 103 0.37 7.52 -16.23
N ALA A 104 -0.37 8.61 -15.96
CA ALA A 104 -0.66 9.62 -16.98
C ALA A 104 0.59 10.39 -17.39
N LEU A 105 1.53 10.62 -16.46
CA LEU A 105 2.81 11.27 -16.74
C LEU A 105 3.69 10.45 -17.69
N LEU A 106 3.67 9.12 -17.56
CA LEU A 106 4.38 8.23 -18.50
C LEU A 106 3.85 8.34 -19.93
N ILE A 107 2.53 8.47 -20.09
CA ILE A 107 1.92 8.70 -21.42
C ILE A 107 2.26 10.09 -21.93
N LYS A 108 2.21 11.11 -21.07
CA LYS A 108 2.56 12.49 -21.41
C LYS A 108 4.01 12.58 -21.92
N TRP A 109 4.92 11.86 -21.28
CA TRP A 109 6.31 11.74 -21.72
C TRP A 109 6.41 11.07 -23.10
N GLU A 110 5.76 9.92 -23.29
CA GLU A 110 5.83 9.18 -24.56
C GLU A 110 5.19 9.93 -25.73
N SER A 111 4.13 10.69 -25.48
CA SER A 111 3.49 11.53 -26.49
C SER A 111 4.24 12.82 -26.77
N GLY A 112 5.31 13.13 -26.02
CA GLY A 112 6.05 14.39 -26.10
C GLY A 112 5.22 15.60 -25.67
N GLN A 113 4.13 15.40 -24.94
CA GLN A 113 3.19 16.46 -24.58
C GLN A 113 3.63 17.19 -23.31
N GLY A 114 4.70 17.96 -23.41
CA GLY A 114 5.18 18.84 -22.34
C GLY A 114 6.23 18.19 -21.44
N GLU A 115 6.74 18.98 -20.51
CA GLU A 115 7.84 18.57 -19.64
C GLU A 115 7.35 17.55 -18.60
N VAL A 116 8.14 16.50 -18.46
CA VAL A 116 8.02 15.46 -17.43
C VAL A 116 9.40 15.37 -16.80
N THR A 117 9.47 15.45 -15.48
CA THR A 117 10.71 15.31 -14.72
C THR A 117 10.60 14.14 -13.75
N ILE A 118 11.72 13.66 -13.24
CA ILE A 118 11.74 12.48 -12.36
C ILE A 118 11.05 12.75 -11.02
N GLU A 119 11.17 13.99 -10.53
CA GLU A 119 10.60 14.45 -9.25
C GLU A 119 9.07 14.44 -9.27
N MET A 120 8.44 14.53 -10.45
CA MET A 120 6.99 14.40 -10.58
C MET A 120 6.50 13.00 -10.21
N PHE A 121 7.39 12.01 -10.11
CA PHE A 121 7.08 10.65 -9.69
C PHE A 121 7.37 10.40 -8.21
N ASP A 122 7.90 11.36 -7.46
CA ASP A 122 8.24 11.18 -6.05
C ASP A 122 7.00 10.83 -5.23
N ASP A 123 7.20 10.10 -4.12
CA ASP A 123 6.12 9.69 -3.25
C ASP A 123 5.58 10.92 -2.48
N PRO A 124 4.33 11.34 -2.72
CA PRO A 124 3.76 12.46 -1.98
C PRO A 124 3.62 12.15 -0.48
N GLN A 125 3.64 10.87 -0.08
CA GLN A 125 3.56 10.42 1.31
C GLN A 125 4.91 10.05 1.92
N ALA A 126 6.03 10.10 1.20
CA ALA A 126 7.34 9.79 1.80
C ALA A 126 7.68 10.73 2.97
N VAL A 127 7.27 12.01 2.88
CA VAL A 127 7.48 13.00 3.94
C VAL A 127 6.76 12.59 5.23
N SER A 128 5.58 11.96 5.13
CA SER A 128 4.86 11.47 6.31
C SER A 128 5.41 10.14 6.82
N ALA A 129 6.09 9.34 5.99
CA ALA A 129 6.65 8.06 6.42
C ALA A 129 7.83 8.22 7.38
N GLU A 130 8.70 9.23 7.19
CA GLU A 130 9.74 9.58 8.18
C GLU A 130 9.13 10.07 9.48
N GLU A 131 8.13 10.97 9.41
CA GLU A 131 7.36 11.41 10.58
C GLU A 131 6.70 10.22 11.28
N THR A 132 6.17 9.26 10.51
CA THR A 132 5.54 8.03 11.02
C THR A 132 6.57 7.08 11.63
N ALA A 133 7.78 7.00 11.08
CA ALA A 133 8.86 6.17 11.62
C ALA A 133 9.37 6.72 12.96
N VAL A 134 9.53 8.05 13.06
CA VAL A 134 9.84 8.73 14.32
C VAL A 134 8.72 8.50 15.34
N GLN A 135 7.46 8.69 14.96
CA GLN A 135 6.32 8.40 15.84
C GLN A 135 6.24 6.92 16.24
N ARG A 136 6.57 5.98 15.35
CA ARG A 136 6.65 4.54 15.65
C ARG A 136 7.78 4.25 16.64
N GLN A 137 8.96 4.87 16.49
CA GLN A 137 10.06 4.72 17.43
C GLN A 137 9.73 5.34 18.80
N GLU A 138 9.13 6.52 18.84
CA GLU A 138 8.66 7.14 20.09
C GLU A 138 7.60 6.28 20.78
N LYS A 139 6.63 5.76 20.04
CA LYS A 139 5.65 4.82 20.58
C LYS A 139 6.31 3.53 21.07
N LYS A 140 7.27 2.97 20.34
CA LYS A 140 8.03 1.79 20.79
C LYS A 140 8.76 2.05 22.12
N LYS A 141 9.32 3.25 22.31
CA LYS A 141 9.91 3.68 23.59
C LYS A 141 8.88 3.78 24.73
N GLN A 142 7.60 4.05 24.45
CA GLN A 142 6.55 4.06 25.47
C GLN A 142 6.18 2.65 25.96
N PHE A 143 6.34 1.62 25.12
CA PHE A 143 6.01 0.24 25.46
C PHE A 143 7.22 -0.59 25.91
N PHE A 144 8.43 -0.19 25.51
CA PHE A 144 9.67 -0.86 25.84
C PHE A 144 10.37 -0.10 26.97
N ASP A 145 10.43 -0.72 28.15
CA ASP A 145 11.17 -0.16 29.27
C ASP A 145 12.67 -0.38 29.03
N ALA A 146 13.31 0.66 28.51
CA ALA A 146 14.73 0.65 28.16
C ALA A 146 15.64 0.38 29.36
N VAL A 147 15.18 0.66 30.59
CA VAL A 147 15.95 0.44 31.81
C VAL A 147 16.02 -1.05 32.14
N ASN A 148 14.93 -1.77 31.93
CA ASN A 148 14.81 -3.19 32.29
C ASN A 148 14.98 -4.14 31.10
N GLY A 149 15.13 -3.61 29.88
CA GLY A 149 15.22 -4.38 28.64
C GLY A 149 13.98 -5.25 28.38
N LYS A 150 12.85 -4.91 29.01
CA LYS A 150 11.61 -5.69 28.99
C LYS A 150 10.45 -4.83 28.53
N TRP A 151 9.49 -5.47 27.88
CA TRP A 151 8.23 -4.84 27.53
C TRP A 151 7.43 -4.55 28.80
N ASN A 152 6.86 -3.34 28.91
CA ASN A 152 6.04 -2.95 30.04
C ASN A 152 4.68 -3.69 29.99
N PRO A 153 4.42 -4.66 30.89
CA PRO A 153 3.23 -5.49 30.83
C PRO A 153 1.95 -4.68 31.09
N GLU A 154 2.04 -3.59 31.86
CA GLU A 154 0.91 -2.72 32.15
C GLU A 154 0.53 -1.87 30.94
N ALA A 155 1.52 -1.31 30.23
CA ALA A 155 1.29 -0.61 28.97
C ALA A 155 0.63 -1.52 27.91
N ILE A 156 1.08 -2.78 27.82
CA ILE A 156 0.47 -3.79 26.94
C ILE A 156 -0.99 -4.07 27.36
N ARG A 157 -1.26 -4.21 28.66
CA ARG A 157 -2.60 -4.47 29.19
C ARG A 157 -3.58 -3.32 28.86
N ILE A 158 -3.13 -2.08 29.04
CA ILE A 158 -3.90 -0.86 28.72
C ILE A 158 -4.21 -0.82 27.22
N ALA A 159 -3.19 -1.01 26.36
CA ALA A 159 -3.38 -1.00 24.91
C ALA A 159 -4.38 -2.08 24.43
N LYS A 160 -4.31 -3.29 25.00
CA LYS A 160 -5.28 -4.36 24.70
C LYS A 160 -6.71 -3.99 25.11
N LYS A 161 -6.88 -3.36 26.28
CA LYS A 161 -8.20 -2.92 26.76
C LYS A 161 -8.79 -1.85 25.83
N GLN A 162 -7.97 -0.86 25.44
CA GLN A 162 -8.38 0.20 24.51
C GLN A 162 -8.75 -0.35 23.12
N ALA A 163 -7.96 -1.29 22.58
CA ALA A 163 -8.28 -1.93 21.30
C ALA A 163 -9.60 -2.70 21.34
N HIS A 164 -9.86 -3.41 22.45
CA HIS A 164 -11.13 -4.11 22.66
C HIS A 164 -12.33 -3.16 22.74
N GLU A 165 -12.18 -2.06 23.50
CA GLU A 165 -13.22 -1.05 23.66
C GLU A 165 -13.52 -0.33 22.33
N TYR A 166 -12.49 -0.02 21.55
CA TYR A 166 -12.65 0.53 20.19
C TYR A 166 -13.43 -0.42 19.27
N HIS A 167 -13.07 -1.71 19.23
CA HIS A 167 -13.78 -2.70 18.42
C HIS A 167 -15.25 -2.84 18.84
N LYS A 168 -15.53 -2.80 20.15
CA LYS A 168 -16.88 -2.81 20.68
C LYS A 168 -17.69 -1.61 20.17
N ASN A 169 -17.14 -0.40 20.30
CA ASN A 169 -17.79 0.83 19.86
C ASN A 169 -18.03 0.87 18.35
N MET A 170 -17.07 0.41 17.55
CA MET A 170 -17.23 0.31 16.09
C MET A 170 -18.32 -0.68 15.67
N LYS A 171 -18.42 -1.80 16.39
CA LYS A 171 -19.48 -2.79 16.14
C LYS A 171 -20.86 -2.20 16.46
N GLU A 172 -21.00 -1.52 17.60
CA GLU A 172 -22.25 -0.84 17.97
C GLU A 172 -22.64 0.24 16.96
N LEU A 173 -21.67 1.00 16.43
CA LEU A 173 -21.92 2.00 15.39
C LEU A 173 -22.47 1.37 14.10
N MET A 174 -21.85 0.28 13.62
CA MET A 174 -22.28 -0.43 12.42
C MET A 174 -23.66 -1.08 12.59
N GLU A 175 -23.96 -1.60 13.78
CA GLU A 175 -25.28 -2.16 14.10
C GLU A 175 -26.38 -1.08 14.12
N ASN A 176 -26.07 0.12 14.61
CA ASN A 176 -27.00 1.26 14.64
C ASN A 176 -27.20 1.92 13.27
N GLU A 177 -26.18 1.92 12.41
CA GLU A 177 -26.26 2.49 11.06
C GLU A 177 -26.93 1.57 10.04
N THR A 178 -27.17 0.29 10.37
CA THR A 178 -27.88 -0.62 9.46
C THR A 178 -29.34 -0.17 9.40
N PRO A 179 -29.82 0.46 8.30
CA PRO A 179 -31.18 0.97 8.26
C PRO A 179 -32.11 -0.22 8.42
N GLY A 180 -33.00 -0.14 9.43
CA GLY A 180 -33.96 -1.18 9.71
C GLY A 180 -34.59 -1.63 8.40
N LYS A 181 -34.33 -2.90 8.02
CA LYS A 181 -34.94 -3.50 6.83
C LYS A 181 -36.45 -3.51 7.08
N ASN A 182 -37.11 -2.43 6.66
CA ASN A 182 -38.56 -2.34 6.59
C ASN A 182 -38.99 -3.42 5.60
N LYS A 183 -39.31 -4.60 6.14
CA LYS A 183 -39.99 -5.69 5.45
C LYS A 183 -41.43 -5.23 5.17
N LYS A 184 -41.60 -4.33 4.21
CA LYS A 184 -42.88 -4.16 3.52
C LYS A 184 -42.61 -4.23 2.04
N GLY A 185 -43.09 -5.32 1.45
CA GLY A 185 -42.97 -5.59 0.03
C GLY A 185 -43.54 -4.43 -0.77
N GLY A 186 -42.71 -3.86 -1.62
CA GLY A 186 -43.10 -2.90 -2.64
C GLY A 186 -42.23 -3.17 -3.85
N LYS A 187 -42.82 -3.77 -4.89
CA LYS A 187 -42.22 -3.84 -6.22
C LYS A 187 -42.24 -2.44 -6.81
N SER A 188 -41.11 -1.75 -6.86
CA SER A 188 -40.89 -0.70 -7.86
C SER A 188 -39.41 -0.37 -7.93
N GLY A 189 -38.89 -0.39 -9.16
CA GLY A 189 -37.51 -0.06 -9.46
C GLY A 189 -37.25 1.43 -9.28
N GLN A 190 -36.08 1.75 -8.76
CA GLN A 190 -35.42 3.04 -8.98
C GLN A 190 -33.93 2.92 -8.62
N ASN A 191 -33.10 3.60 -9.41
CA ASN A 191 -31.64 3.62 -9.36
C ASN A 191 -31.15 4.28 -8.06
N GLY A 192 -30.58 3.48 -7.15
CA GLY A 192 -29.95 3.98 -5.92
C GLY A 192 -28.48 4.32 -6.14
N THR A 193 -28.13 5.59 -5.91
CA THR A 193 -26.76 6.08 -5.80
C THR A 193 -26.09 5.48 -4.55
N PHE A 194 -25.05 4.67 -4.76
CA PHE A 194 -24.19 4.15 -3.69
C PHE A 194 -23.45 5.31 -3.02
N ARG A 195 -23.71 5.56 -1.72
CA ARG A 195 -22.80 6.36 -0.88
C ARG A 195 -21.64 5.48 -0.47
N THR A 196 -20.44 5.81 -0.90
CA THR A 196 -19.20 5.16 -0.44
C THR A 196 -18.87 5.60 0.98
N VAL A 197 -18.44 4.64 1.82
CA VAL A 197 -18.11 4.79 3.25
C VAL A 197 -16.75 5.52 3.44
N THR A 198 -16.59 6.70 2.83
CA THR A 198 -15.30 7.41 2.83
C THR A 198 -15.20 8.51 3.89
N ASP A 199 -16.28 8.86 4.59
CA ASP A 199 -16.34 10.10 5.38
C ASP A 199 -16.56 9.89 6.90
N LEU A 200 -16.25 8.70 7.44
CA LEU A 200 -16.29 8.51 8.90
C LEU A 200 -15.07 9.19 9.56
N PRO A 201 -15.28 10.05 10.58
CA PRO A 201 -14.19 10.72 11.28
C PRO A 201 -13.37 9.72 12.10
N VAL A 202 -12.03 9.81 12.02
CA VAL A 202 -11.13 9.05 12.88
C VAL A 202 -11.28 9.57 14.32
N PRO A 203 -11.63 8.74 15.32
CA PRO A 203 -11.79 9.22 16.68
C PRO A 203 -10.46 9.68 17.27
N LYS A 204 -10.49 10.87 17.87
CA LYS A 204 -9.36 11.49 18.59
C LYS A 204 -9.18 10.78 19.93
N MET A 205 -7.97 10.30 20.21
CA MET A 205 -7.63 9.74 21.53
C MET A 205 -7.20 10.86 22.47
N PHE A 206 -7.40 10.68 23.79
CA PHE A 206 -6.83 11.56 24.80
C PHE A 206 -6.15 10.72 25.88
N VAL A 207 -4.92 11.08 26.26
CA VAL A 207 -4.18 10.50 27.39
C VAL A 207 -3.66 11.66 28.23
N ASP A 208 -3.99 11.69 29.52
CA ASP A 208 -3.64 12.76 30.46
C ASP A 208 -3.99 14.17 29.95
N GLY A 209 -5.14 14.31 29.28
CA GLY A 209 -5.63 15.57 28.73
C GLY A 209 -4.98 16.00 27.41
N LYS A 210 -4.02 15.24 26.86
CA LYS A 210 -3.40 15.51 25.55
C LYS A 210 -4.06 14.68 24.46
N GLN A 211 -4.39 15.32 23.33
CA GLN A 211 -4.99 14.66 22.17
C GLN A 211 -3.93 13.91 21.36
N PHE A 212 -4.23 12.67 20.95
CA PHE A 212 -3.40 11.83 20.11
C PHE A 212 -4.21 11.18 18.99
N GLU A 213 -3.56 10.90 17.85
CA GLU A 213 -4.13 10.10 16.77
C GLU A 213 -3.77 8.61 16.97
N ASN A 214 -4.76 7.72 16.81
CA ASN A 214 -4.58 6.28 16.99
C ASN A 214 -3.81 5.67 15.80
N PRO A 215 -2.59 5.16 15.98
CA PRO A 215 -1.77 4.64 14.88
C PRO A 215 -2.21 3.28 14.33
N PHE A 216 -3.12 2.58 15.02
CA PHE A 216 -3.56 1.23 14.64
C PHE A 216 -4.78 1.24 13.72
N ILE A 217 -5.36 2.42 13.48
CA ILE A 217 -6.53 2.61 12.61
C ILE A 217 -6.13 3.61 11.53
N THR A 218 -5.41 3.14 10.53
CA THR A 218 -5.36 3.82 9.23
C THR A 218 -6.42 3.17 8.33
N LYS A 219 -7.07 3.97 7.48
CA LYS A 219 -8.19 3.58 6.60
C LYS A 219 -7.93 2.30 5.77
N THR A 220 -6.68 1.91 5.58
CA THR A 220 -6.22 0.78 4.75
C THR A 220 -6.04 -0.54 5.50
N ASN A 221 -6.16 -0.60 6.84
CA ASN A 221 -5.76 -1.77 7.64
C ASN A 221 -6.91 -2.52 8.35
N MET A 222 -8.17 -2.33 7.93
CA MET A 222 -9.30 -3.01 8.60
C MET A 222 -9.41 -4.51 8.26
N ASP A 223 -8.79 -4.99 7.17
CA ASP A 223 -8.99 -6.36 6.68
C ASP A 223 -7.95 -7.39 7.20
N ASN A 224 -6.89 -6.99 7.92
CA ASN A 224 -5.79 -7.90 8.31
C ASN A 224 -5.31 -7.76 9.77
N LEU A 225 -6.21 -7.60 10.73
CA LEU A 225 -5.85 -7.53 12.16
C LEU A 225 -5.67 -8.91 12.82
N THR A 226 -4.60 -9.61 12.46
CA THR A 226 -3.95 -10.61 13.34
C THR A 226 -2.44 -10.45 13.32
N PHE A 227 -1.94 -9.28 13.76
CA PHE A 227 -0.50 -9.10 13.99
C PHE A 227 -0.15 -9.52 15.43
N VAL A 228 0.28 -10.77 15.59
CA VAL A 228 1.09 -11.20 16.74
C VAL A 228 2.55 -11.12 16.28
N PRO A 229 3.45 -10.38 16.97
CA PRO A 229 4.86 -10.35 16.61
C PRO A 229 5.43 -11.77 16.55
N ASP A 230 6.19 -12.12 15.50
CA ASP A 230 6.73 -13.48 15.30
C ASP A 230 7.54 -14.00 16.51
N GLU A 231 8.13 -13.10 17.28
CA GLU A 231 8.87 -13.39 18.52
C GLU A 231 7.99 -13.99 19.64
N MET A 232 6.67 -13.77 19.61
CA MET A 232 5.72 -14.35 20.58
C MET A 232 5.22 -15.75 20.20
N LYS A 233 5.53 -16.28 19.01
CA LYS A 233 5.12 -17.64 18.60
C LYS A 233 5.94 -18.75 19.28
N SER A 234 7.07 -18.41 19.92
CA SER A 234 8.00 -19.36 20.54
C SER A 234 7.59 -19.86 21.94
N TYR A 235 6.54 -19.31 22.57
CA TYR A 235 6.12 -19.66 23.93
C TYR A 235 5.03 -20.74 24.04
N ARG A 236 4.92 -21.66 23.07
CA ARG A 236 4.03 -22.82 23.16
C ARG A 236 4.72 -24.11 22.74
N CYS A 237 5.31 -24.82 23.69
CA CYS A 237 5.21 -26.29 23.84
C CYS A 237 5.92 -26.74 25.14
N GLY A 238 5.27 -26.56 26.29
CA GLY A 238 5.63 -27.28 27.51
C GLY A 238 5.02 -28.68 27.46
N ARG A 239 5.73 -29.65 26.88
CA ARG A 239 5.37 -31.07 26.95
C ARG A 239 5.64 -31.56 28.37
N SER A 240 4.59 -31.73 29.16
CA SER A 240 4.65 -32.38 30.46
C SER A 240 4.99 -33.86 30.25
N PHE A 241 6.21 -34.24 30.63
CA PHE A 241 6.59 -35.61 30.92
C PHE A 241 5.73 -36.14 32.06
N TRP A 242 4.94 -37.18 31.83
CA TRP A 242 4.44 -38.06 32.89
C TRP A 242 5.37 -39.28 32.97
N LYS A 243 6.08 -39.41 34.09
CA LYS A 243 6.77 -40.63 34.52
C LYS A 243 6.09 -41.15 35.80
N GLY A 244 5.60 -42.39 35.72
CA GLY A 244 5.57 -43.41 36.79
C GLY A 244 4.53 -43.30 37.91
N LYS A 245 3.73 -44.33 38.09
CA LYS A 245 4.09 -45.60 38.75
C LYS A 245 3.21 -46.73 38.23
#